data_AF-A0A3D6BYZ1-F1
#
_entry.id   AF-A0A3D6BYZ1-F1
#
_cell.length_a   1.000
_cell.length_b   1.000
_cell.length_c   1.000
_cell.angle_alpha   90.00
_cell.angle_beta   90.00
_cell.angle_gamma   90.00
#
_symmetry.space_group_name_H-M   'P 1'
#
loop_
_entity.id
_entity.type
_entity.pdbx_description
1 polymer ?
#
loop_
_entity_poly.entity_id
_entity_poly.type
_entity_poly.pdbx_seq_one_letter_code
_entity_poly.pdbx_strand_id
1 'polypeptide(L)'
;MKVEIITHETQTYADELSQLGLEQSWIEQIAGRIISAFNQTTRNDAKSAAGIMAYLAAVRSVRDILCPEGWTIEREHNLEITKNDEIGISLIVSSGDKNTGNENQTPKTKNPKGEQTKRIVHENTNYKSLFPDFDKIHTIEICENPNWILLYHIDAPQKQMRLEISLPVKMNYYGNKIEDWKKRIILPMIDFNPSPVVSDPEFAEEFEFEIKRKADDR
;
A
#
# COMPACT_ATOMS: atom_id res chain seq x y z
N MET A 1 3.86 19.82 0.64
CA MET A 1 3.81 19.12 1.94
C MET A 1 4.96 18.11 1.94
N LYS A 2 5.99 18.31 2.76
CA LYS A 2 7.13 17.38 2.89
C LYS A 2 6.83 16.46 4.07
N VAL A 3 6.78 15.16 3.82
CA VAL A 3 6.76 14.13 4.85
C VAL A 3 8.21 13.84 5.19
N GLU A 4 8.60 14.00 6.47
CA GLU A 4 9.94 13.59 6.91
C GLU A 4 9.95 12.09 7.14
N ILE A 5 10.75 11.39 6.34
CA ILE A 5 10.97 9.95 6.44
C ILE A 5 12.25 9.77 7.24
N ILE A 6 12.13 9.30 8.48
CA ILE A 6 13.29 8.97 9.31
C ILE A 6 13.73 7.56 8.92
N THR A 7 14.76 7.45 8.08
CA THR A 7 15.27 6.17 7.58
C THR A 7 16.48 5.69 8.38
N HIS A 8 16.37 4.52 8.99
CA HIS A 8 17.52 3.65 9.26
C HIS A 8 17.30 2.38 8.43
N GLU A 9 18.30 1.95 7.64
CA GLU A 9 18.30 0.83 6.67
C GLU A 9 17.77 1.10 5.24
N THR A 10 18.20 2.21 4.64
CA THR A 10 17.77 2.68 3.30
C THR A 10 18.16 1.81 2.10
N GLN A 11 19.20 0.99 2.18
CA GLN A 11 19.78 0.41 0.95
C GLN A 11 19.09 -0.88 0.47
N THR A 12 18.56 -1.71 1.37
CA THR A 12 18.13 -3.07 1.01
C THR A 12 16.75 -3.11 0.35
N TYR A 13 15.76 -2.39 0.90
CA TYR A 13 14.38 -2.50 0.40
C TYR A 13 14.19 -1.81 -0.97
N ALA A 14 14.96 -0.76 -1.27
CA ALA A 14 14.84 -0.03 -2.54
C ALA A 14 15.26 -0.91 -3.74
N ASP A 15 16.32 -1.69 -3.58
CA ASP A 15 16.77 -2.65 -4.59
C ASP A 15 15.73 -3.78 -4.77
N GLU A 16 15.12 -4.25 -3.68
CA GLU A 16 14.08 -5.28 -3.74
C GLU A 16 12.79 -4.77 -4.40
N LEU A 17 12.41 -3.51 -4.17
CA LEU A 17 11.30 -2.87 -4.89
C LEU A 17 11.60 -2.76 -6.38
N SER A 18 12.83 -2.36 -6.72
CA SER A 18 13.25 -2.19 -8.12
C SER A 18 13.21 -3.51 -8.89
N GLN A 19 13.52 -4.64 -8.24
CA GLN A 19 13.34 -5.98 -8.82
C GLN A 19 11.88 -6.32 -9.14
N LEU A 20 10.92 -5.66 -8.49
CA LEU A 20 9.48 -5.77 -8.76
C LEU A 20 8.98 -4.68 -9.72
N GLY A 21 9.87 -3.86 -10.30
CA GLY A 21 9.49 -2.71 -11.13
C GLY A 21 8.74 -1.64 -10.36
N LEU A 22 9.07 -1.47 -9.07
CA LEU A 22 8.50 -0.45 -8.20
C LEU A 22 9.59 0.51 -7.75
N GLU A 23 9.29 1.81 -7.76
CA GLU A 23 10.16 2.81 -7.15
C GLU A 23 9.73 3.16 -5.73
N GLN A 24 10.71 3.43 -4.86
CA GLN A 24 10.45 3.95 -3.52
C GLN A 24 9.57 5.21 -3.55
N SER A 25 9.85 6.14 -4.48
CA SER A 25 9.12 7.40 -4.61
C SER A 25 7.62 7.20 -4.90
N TRP A 26 7.27 6.13 -5.61
CA TRP A 26 5.88 5.78 -5.92
C TRP A 26 5.15 5.28 -4.68
N ILE A 27 5.82 4.44 -3.89
CA ILE A 27 5.25 3.90 -2.64
C ILE A 27 5.00 5.01 -1.62
N GLU A 28 5.91 5.97 -1.52
CA GLU A 28 5.74 7.17 -0.66
C GLU A 28 4.53 8.01 -1.09
N GLN A 29 4.37 8.24 -2.41
CA GLN A 29 3.21 8.95 -2.94
C GLN A 29 1.90 8.21 -2.67
N ILE A 30 1.88 6.88 -2.84
CA ILE A 30 0.72 6.03 -2.51
C ILE A 30 0.39 6.17 -1.02
N ALA A 31 1.38 6.06 -0.13
CA ALA A 31 1.18 6.19 1.30
C ALA A 31 0.60 7.56 1.68
N GLY A 32 1.12 8.65 1.12
CA GLY A 32 0.61 10.00 1.36
C GLY A 32 -0.86 10.16 0.96
N ARG A 33 -1.27 9.59 -0.18
CA ARG A 33 -2.67 9.60 -0.63
C ARG A 33 -3.57 8.76 0.27
N ILE A 34 -3.09 7.63 0.77
CA ILE A 34 -3.81 6.77 1.73
C ILE A 34 -4.06 7.52 3.04
N ILE A 35 -3.02 8.13 3.60
CA ILE A 35 -3.08 8.91 4.85
C ILE A 35 -4.05 10.08 4.69
N SER A 36 -3.95 10.82 3.59
CA SER A 36 -4.84 11.95 3.30
C SER A 36 -6.30 11.50 3.29
N ALA A 37 -6.63 10.41 2.60
CA ALA A 37 -8.00 9.90 2.53
C ALA A 37 -8.50 9.38 3.89
N PHE A 38 -7.64 8.75 4.68
CA PHE A 38 -7.97 8.32 6.05
C PHE A 38 -8.34 9.52 6.94
N ASN A 39 -7.53 10.59 6.87
CA ASN A 39 -7.68 11.79 7.69
C ASN A 39 -8.81 12.74 7.25
N GLN A 40 -9.41 12.55 6.07
CA GLN A 40 -10.57 13.32 5.61
C GLN A 40 -11.87 12.92 6.32
N THR A 41 -11.86 11.82 7.08
CA THR A 41 -13.05 11.36 7.81
C THR A 41 -13.16 12.03 9.18
N THR A 42 -14.39 12.21 9.62
CA THR A 42 -14.75 12.88 10.86
C THR A 42 -15.47 11.93 11.81
N ARG A 43 -15.65 12.35 13.07
CA ARG A 43 -16.44 11.59 14.06
C ARG A 43 -17.91 11.39 13.66
N ASN A 44 -18.42 12.17 12.70
CA ASN A 44 -19.80 12.10 12.25
C ASN A 44 -20.00 11.07 11.13
N ASP A 45 -18.91 10.59 10.52
CA ASP A 45 -18.96 9.55 9.51
C ASP A 45 -19.22 8.17 10.12
N ALA A 46 -19.60 7.21 9.27
CA ALA A 46 -19.72 5.81 9.69
C ALA A 46 -18.39 5.29 10.24
N LYS A 47 -18.46 4.41 11.25
CA LYS A 47 -17.27 3.84 11.92
C LYS A 47 -16.25 3.21 10.97
N SER A 48 -16.69 2.67 9.82
CA SER A 48 -15.84 2.05 8.80
C SER A 48 -15.29 3.03 7.76
N ALA A 49 -15.77 4.28 7.73
CA ALA A 49 -15.48 5.23 6.65
C ALA A 49 -13.98 5.46 6.46
N ALA A 50 -13.23 5.72 7.54
CA ALA A 50 -11.78 5.96 7.46
C ALA A 50 -11.04 4.80 6.76
N GLY A 51 -11.38 3.57 7.12
CA GLY A 51 -10.78 2.37 6.52
C GLY A 51 -11.19 2.16 5.06
N ILE A 52 -12.45 2.43 4.72
CA ILE A 52 -12.95 2.34 3.34
C ILE A 52 -12.27 3.39 2.46
N MET A 53 -12.21 4.64 2.92
CA MET A 53 -11.57 5.74 2.18
C MET A 53 -10.09 5.47 1.95
N ALA A 54 -9.37 5.00 2.97
CA ALA A 54 -7.97 4.60 2.84
C ALA A 54 -7.78 3.48 1.80
N TYR A 55 -8.65 2.46 1.80
CA TYR A 55 -8.58 1.36 0.84
C TYR A 55 -8.85 1.83 -0.61
N LEU A 56 -9.89 2.63 -0.81
CA LEU A 56 -10.22 3.17 -2.13
C LEU A 56 -9.09 4.07 -2.65
N ALA A 57 -8.52 4.90 -1.78
CA ALA A 57 -7.37 5.73 -2.12
C ALA A 57 -6.14 4.89 -2.44
N ALA A 58 -5.86 3.81 -1.70
CA ALA A 58 -4.76 2.91 -1.96
C ALA A 58 -4.86 2.28 -3.37
N VAL A 59 -6.01 1.68 -3.69
CA VAL A 59 -6.26 1.07 -5.01
C VAL A 59 -6.14 2.09 -6.13
N ARG A 60 -6.75 3.29 -5.96
CA ARG A 60 -6.64 4.36 -6.95
C ARG A 60 -5.20 4.82 -7.14
N SER A 61 -4.48 5.06 -6.06
CA SER A 61 -3.12 5.60 -6.11
C SER A 61 -2.15 4.64 -6.79
N VAL A 62 -2.25 3.34 -6.49
CA VAL A 62 -1.49 2.32 -7.20
C VAL A 62 -1.73 2.41 -8.71
N ARG A 63 -2.98 2.53 -9.15
CA ARG A 63 -3.32 2.59 -10.57
C ARG A 63 -2.91 3.90 -11.23
N ASP A 64 -3.16 5.03 -10.58
CA ASP A 64 -2.79 6.35 -11.08
C ASP A 64 -1.28 6.49 -11.30
N ILE A 65 -0.47 5.79 -10.48
CA ILE A 65 0.99 5.87 -10.53
C ILE A 65 1.58 4.78 -11.42
N LEU A 66 1.13 3.53 -11.31
CA LEU A 66 1.76 2.41 -12.03
C LEU A 66 1.26 2.24 -13.46
N CYS A 67 0.01 2.59 -13.77
CA CYS A 67 -0.52 2.39 -15.13
C CYS A 67 0.15 3.26 -16.20
N PRO A 68 0.50 4.54 -15.94
CA PRO A 68 1.34 5.31 -16.86
C PRO A 68 2.69 4.66 -17.15
N GLU A 69 3.22 3.89 -16.20
CA GLU A 69 4.51 3.19 -16.27
C GLU A 69 4.38 1.77 -16.86
N GLY A 70 3.31 1.50 -17.60
CA GLY A 70 3.12 0.24 -18.34
C GLY A 70 2.37 -0.86 -17.58
N TRP A 71 1.94 -0.63 -16.34
CA TRP A 71 1.10 -1.59 -15.63
C TRP A 71 -0.36 -1.54 -16.13
N THR A 72 -1.07 -2.66 -16.03
CA THR A 72 -2.47 -2.78 -16.49
C THR A 72 -3.43 -3.04 -15.33
N ILE A 73 -4.68 -2.60 -15.51
CA ILE A 73 -5.76 -2.85 -14.54
C ILE A 73 -6.44 -4.16 -14.89
N GLU A 74 -6.53 -5.06 -13.92
CA GLU A 74 -7.31 -6.28 -14.04
C GLU A 74 -8.35 -6.37 -12.90
N ARG A 75 -9.52 -6.93 -13.23
CA ARG A 75 -10.60 -7.18 -12.28
C ARG A 75 -11.06 -8.61 -12.44
N GLU A 76 -10.65 -9.47 -11.53
CA GLU A 76 -11.08 -10.86 -11.49
C GLU A 76 -11.98 -11.07 -10.28
N HIS A 77 -13.27 -11.37 -10.51
CA HIS A 77 -14.21 -11.79 -9.46
C HIS A 77 -14.23 -10.87 -8.20
N ASN A 78 -14.27 -9.54 -8.41
CA ASN A 78 -14.23 -8.48 -7.38
C ASN A 78 -12.87 -8.29 -6.69
N LEU A 79 -11.79 -8.87 -7.22
CA LEU A 79 -10.43 -8.57 -6.79
C LEU A 79 -9.85 -7.48 -7.69
N GLU A 80 -9.40 -6.39 -7.09
CA GLU A 80 -8.76 -5.28 -7.78
C GLU A 80 -7.26 -5.57 -7.92
N ILE A 81 -6.84 -5.91 -9.14
CA ILE A 81 -5.47 -6.31 -9.47
C ILE A 81 -4.82 -5.21 -10.34
N THR A 82 -3.53 -4.98 -10.14
CA THR A 82 -2.69 -4.14 -11.03
C THR A 82 -1.49 -4.99 -11.45
N LYS A 83 -1.31 -5.21 -12.75
CA LYS A 83 -0.38 -6.21 -13.28
C LYS A 83 0.75 -5.58 -14.08
N ASN A 84 1.94 -6.15 -13.98
CA ASN A 84 3.07 -5.88 -14.86
C ASN A 84 3.36 -7.13 -15.70
N ASP A 85 2.97 -7.12 -16.97
CA ASP A 85 3.15 -8.25 -17.88
C ASP A 85 4.61 -8.45 -18.33
N GLU A 86 5.42 -7.38 -18.34
CA GLU A 86 6.84 -7.45 -18.73
C GLU A 86 7.70 -8.13 -17.66
N ILE A 87 7.47 -7.77 -16.40
CA ILE A 87 8.16 -8.35 -15.23
C ILE A 87 7.51 -9.68 -14.81
N GLY A 88 6.24 -9.88 -15.17
CA GLY A 88 5.48 -11.08 -14.83
C GLY A 88 5.04 -11.08 -13.37
N ILE A 89 4.51 -9.98 -12.84
CA ILE A 89 3.97 -9.94 -11.48
C ILE A 89 2.64 -9.20 -11.41
N SER A 90 1.90 -9.45 -10.34
CA SER A 90 0.68 -8.70 -10.00
C SER A 90 0.80 -8.06 -8.63
N LEU A 91 0.15 -6.92 -8.43
CA LEU A 91 0.07 -6.21 -7.16
C LEU A 91 -1.39 -6.00 -6.74
N ILE A 92 -1.69 -6.41 -5.51
CA ILE A 92 -3.01 -6.29 -4.89
C ILE A 92 -2.90 -5.48 -3.62
N VAL A 93 -3.90 -4.65 -3.34
CA VAL A 93 -3.92 -3.83 -2.12
C VAL A 93 -4.73 -4.51 -1.02
N SER A 94 -4.21 -4.53 0.20
CA SER A 94 -4.97 -4.94 1.38
C SER A 94 -4.56 -4.16 2.63
N SER A 95 -5.50 -3.92 3.54
CA SER A 95 -5.17 -3.52 4.90
C SER A 95 -4.69 -4.73 5.73
N GLY A 96 -3.63 -4.55 6.51
CA GLY A 96 -3.09 -5.51 7.46
C GLY A 96 -3.46 -5.21 8.91
N ASP A 97 -3.03 -6.07 9.82
CA ASP A 97 -3.17 -5.91 11.26
C ASP A 97 -1.96 -5.17 11.87
N LYS A 98 -1.95 -5.05 13.21
CA LYS A 98 -0.93 -4.31 13.97
C LYS A 98 0.50 -4.84 13.82
N ASN A 99 0.69 -6.03 13.24
CA ASN A 99 2.00 -6.64 13.01
C ASN A 99 2.57 -6.26 11.63
N THR A 100 1.81 -5.56 10.78
CA THR A 100 2.27 -5.09 9.46
C THR A 100 3.46 -4.14 9.64
N GLY A 101 4.51 -4.36 8.86
CA GLY A 101 5.77 -3.61 8.95
C GLY A 101 6.58 -3.86 10.22
N ASN A 102 6.29 -4.93 10.96
CA ASN A 102 7.15 -5.39 12.05
C ASN A 102 7.95 -6.62 11.58
N GLU A 103 9.27 -6.51 11.58
CA GLU A 103 10.20 -7.57 11.16
C GLU A 103 10.13 -8.80 12.07
N ASN A 104 9.85 -8.60 13.36
CA ASN A 104 9.85 -9.64 14.38
C ASN A 104 8.48 -10.32 14.57
N GLN A 105 7.50 -10.00 13.73
CA GLN A 105 6.14 -10.51 13.82
C GLN A 105 5.60 -10.87 12.44
N THR A 106 4.66 -11.81 12.38
CA THR A 106 3.97 -12.16 11.13
C THR A 106 2.64 -11.41 11.04
N PRO A 107 2.43 -10.57 10.00
CA PRO A 107 1.19 -9.85 9.83
C PRO A 107 0.10 -10.73 9.25
N LYS A 108 -1.14 -10.34 9.52
CA LYS A 108 -2.32 -10.91 8.88
C LYS A 108 -3.11 -9.82 8.17
N THR A 109 -3.89 -10.22 7.18
CA THR A 109 -4.88 -9.30 6.61
C THR A 109 -5.91 -8.92 7.67
N LYS A 110 -6.26 -7.63 7.75
CA LYS A 110 -7.18 -7.10 8.78
C LYS A 110 -8.54 -7.79 8.73
N ASN A 111 -9.08 -7.94 7.52
CA ASN A 111 -10.37 -8.55 7.26
C ASN A 111 -10.18 -9.96 6.66
N PRO A 112 -11.14 -10.88 6.87
CA PRO A 112 -11.25 -12.11 6.10
C PRO A 112 -11.27 -11.82 4.59
N LYS A 113 -10.80 -12.79 3.82
CA LYS A 113 -10.68 -12.73 2.36
C LYS A 113 -11.56 -13.79 1.71
N GLY A 114 -12.07 -13.44 0.53
CA GLY A 114 -12.91 -14.33 -0.25
C GLY A 114 -12.12 -15.43 -0.96
N GLU A 115 -12.85 -16.34 -1.60
CA GLU A 115 -12.28 -17.48 -2.34
C GLU A 115 -11.25 -17.07 -3.38
N GLN A 116 -11.41 -15.90 -4.01
CA GLN A 116 -10.48 -15.41 -5.02
C GLN A 116 -9.11 -15.08 -4.44
N THR A 117 -9.08 -14.45 -3.26
CA THR A 117 -7.80 -14.24 -2.56
C THR A 117 -7.18 -15.58 -2.15
N LYS A 118 -7.98 -16.56 -1.71
CA LYS A 118 -7.45 -17.89 -1.37
C LYS A 118 -6.83 -18.56 -2.60
N ARG A 119 -7.49 -18.44 -3.74
CA ARG A 119 -7.03 -18.98 -5.03
C ARG A 119 -5.69 -18.38 -5.42
N ILE A 120 -5.53 -17.05 -5.44
CA ILE A 120 -4.24 -16.45 -5.79
C ILE A 120 -3.11 -16.81 -4.82
N VAL A 121 -3.41 -16.98 -3.53
CA VAL A 121 -2.42 -17.37 -2.52
C VAL A 121 -1.97 -18.81 -2.77
N HIS A 122 -2.90 -19.68 -3.17
CA HIS A 122 -2.58 -21.03 -3.59
C HIS A 122 -1.82 -21.06 -4.93
N GLU A 123 -2.20 -20.22 -5.90
CA GLU A 123 -1.52 -20.11 -7.21
C GLU A 123 -0.10 -19.53 -7.09
N ASN A 124 0.18 -18.71 -6.08
CA ASN A 124 1.54 -18.26 -5.77
C ASN A 124 2.49 -19.40 -5.42
N THR A 125 1.95 -20.55 -5.00
CA THR A 125 2.71 -21.72 -4.59
C THR A 125 2.54 -22.83 -5.61
N ASN A 126 3.65 -23.30 -6.19
CA ASN A 126 3.64 -24.50 -7.02
C ASN A 126 3.61 -25.74 -6.11
N TYR A 127 2.45 -26.12 -5.59
CA TYR A 127 2.28 -27.42 -4.94
C TYR A 127 2.32 -28.55 -6.00
N LYS A 128 3.51 -28.83 -6.56
CA LYS A 128 3.77 -29.97 -7.46
C LYS A 128 3.96 -31.29 -6.71
N SER A 129 3.23 -31.52 -5.62
CA SER A 129 3.28 -32.81 -4.91
C SER A 129 1.94 -33.54 -5.08
N LEU A 130 1.90 -34.43 -6.07
CA LEU A 130 0.84 -35.44 -6.21
C LEU A 130 1.03 -36.62 -5.22
N PHE A 131 2.11 -36.61 -4.43
CA PHE A 131 2.44 -37.63 -3.43
C PHE A 131 3.11 -36.98 -2.21
N PRO A 132 2.43 -36.91 -1.04
CA PRO A 132 3.03 -36.39 0.17
C PRO A 132 4.05 -37.41 0.71
N ASP A 133 5.30 -37.30 0.29
CA ASP A 133 6.40 -37.87 1.06
C ASP A 133 6.55 -37.00 2.32
N PHE A 134 6.17 -37.55 3.46
CA PHE A 134 6.10 -36.86 4.75
C PHE A 134 7.47 -36.47 5.35
N ASP A 135 8.59 -36.83 4.69
CA ASP A 135 9.95 -36.69 5.24
C ASP A 135 10.85 -35.68 4.52
N LYS A 136 10.34 -34.95 3.52
CA LYS A 136 11.11 -33.88 2.88
C LYS A 136 10.58 -32.52 3.32
N ILE A 137 11.50 -31.64 3.75
CA ILE A 137 11.24 -30.20 3.87
C ILE A 137 10.84 -29.73 2.46
N HIS A 138 9.54 -29.66 2.21
CA HIS A 138 9.01 -29.17 0.93
C HIS A 138 9.35 -27.69 0.84
N THR A 139 10.39 -27.36 0.08
CA THR A 139 10.67 -25.97 -0.29
C THR A 139 9.49 -25.46 -1.11
N ILE A 140 8.76 -24.47 -0.60
CA ILE A 140 7.67 -23.82 -1.34
C ILE A 140 8.28 -23.15 -2.58
N GLU A 141 8.04 -23.73 -3.75
CA GLU A 141 8.34 -23.13 -5.05
C GLU A 141 7.29 -22.07 -5.38
N ILE A 142 7.74 -20.93 -5.91
CA ILE A 142 6.87 -19.83 -6.31
C ILE A 142 6.54 -19.98 -7.80
N CYS A 143 5.32 -19.62 -8.19
CA CYS A 143 4.91 -19.62 -9.59
C CYS A 143 5.65 -18.55 -10.42
N GLU A 144 5.57 -18.67 -11.74
CA GLU A 144 6.24 -17.73 -12.65
C GLU A 144 5.67 -16.31 -12.56
N ASN A 145 4.36 -16.18 -12.30
CA ASN A 145 3.66 -14.89 -12.23
C ASN A 145 3.06 -14.63 -10.85
N PRO A 146 3.88 -14.32 -9.82
CA PRO A 146 3.40 -14.20 -8.46
C PRO A 146 2.52 -12.96 -8.22
N ASN A 147 1.51 -13.14 -7.38
CA ASN A 147 0.61 -12.10 -6.91
C ASN A 147 1.11 -11.54 -5.57
N TRP A 148 1.72 -10.37 -5.61
CA TRP A 148 2.19 -9.61 -4.45
C TRP A 148 1.07 -8.80 -3.81
N ILE A 149 1.23 -8.49 -2.53
CA ILE A 149 0.30 -7.64 -1.78
C ILE A 149 1.02 -6.41 -1.24
N LEU A 150 0.53 -5.23 -1.61
CA LEU A 150 0.77 -4.00 -0.86
C LEU A 150 -0.11 -4.04 0.39
N LEU A 151 0.51 -4.39 1.52
CA LEU A 151 -0.14 -4.49 2.81
C LEU A 151 0.13 -3.21 3.61
N TYR A 152 -0.92 -2.54 4.08
CA TYR A 152 -0.77 -1.33 4.88
C TYR A 152 -1.52 -1.39 6.21
N HIS A 153 -0.95 -0.75 7.23
CA HIS A 153 -1.57 -0.57 8.54
C HIS A 153 -1.45 0.88 8.98
N ILE A 154 -2.59 1.46 9.36
CA ILE A 154 -2.66 2.80 9.94
C ILE A 154 -2.93 2.66 11.44
N ASP A 155 -1.94 3.02 12.25
CA ASP A 155 -2.07 3.15 13.69
C ASP A 155 -2.52 4.58 14.02
N ALA A 156 -3.83 4.80 14.05
CA ALA A 156 -4.39 6.14 14.30
C ALA A 156 -4.01 6.71 15.69
N PRO A 157 -4.00 5.92 16.79
CA PRO A 157 -3.50 6.39 18.08
C PRO A 157 -2.05 6.90 18.05
N GLN A 158 -1.15 6.17 17.37
CA GLN A 158 0.26 6.56 17.25
C GLN A 158 0.53 7.52 16.09
N LYS A 159 -0.47 7.78 15.22
CA LYS A 159 -0.36 8.58 13.99
C LYS A 159 0.74 8.08 13.06
N GLN A 160 0.81 6.76 12.93
CA GLN A 160 1.84 6.06 12.17
C GLN A 160 1.22 5.18 11.10
N MET A 161 1.83 5.18 9.92
CA MET A 161 1.51 4.26 8.85
C MET A 161 2.69 3.33 8.62
N ARG A 162 2.40 2.05 8.47
CA ARG A 162 3.38 1.03 8.09
C ARG A 162 2.91 0.34 6.83
N LEU A 163 3.84 0.06 5.93
CA LEU A 163 3.58 -0.62 4.68
C LEU A 163 4.59 -1.76 4.49
N GLU A 164 4.19 -2.77 3.75
CA GLU A 164 5.09 -3.78 3.21
C GLU A 164 4.56 -4.30 1.86
N ILE A 165 5.48 -4.71 0.99
CA ILE A 165 5.17 -5.47 -0.22
C ILE A 165 5.51 -6.93 0.07
N SER A 166 4.48 -7.77 0.19
CA SER A 166 4.64 -9.13 0.70
C SER A 166 4.04 -10.16 -0.24
N LEU A 167 4.75 -11.28 -0.43
CA LEU A 167 4.35 -12.39 -1.28
C LEU A 167 3.62 -13.45 -0.42
N PRO A 168 2.28 -13.55 -0.49
CA PRO A 168 1.53 -14.47 0.35
C PRO A 168 1.64 -15.91 -0.15
N VAL A 169 1.72 -16.85 0.80
CA VAL A 169 1.79 -18.30 0.50
C VAL A 169 0.83 -19.15 1.32
N LYS A 170 0.18 -18.59 2.35
CA LYS A 170 -0.78 -19.34 3.15
C LYS A 170 -1.94 -18.51 3.68
N MET A 171 -3.12 -19.11 3.58
CA MET A 171 -4.33 -18.68 4.26
C MET A 171 -4.47 -19.42 5.60
N ASN A 172 -4.95 -18.73 6.63
CA ASN A 172 -5.33 -19.36 7.88
C ASN A 172 -6.63 -20.15 7.73
N TYR A 173 -6.74 -21.26 8.44
CA TYR A 173 -7.85 -22.21 8.25
C TYR A 173 -9.20 -21.66 8.73
N TYR A 174 -9.23 -20.98 9.88
CA TYR A 174 -10.48 -20.59 10.53
C TYR A 174 -10.93 -19.14 10.24
N GLY A 175 -10.00 -18.25 9.84
CA GLY A 175 -10.27 -16.82 9.72
C GLY A 175 -10.34 -16.29 8.30
N ASN A 176 -10.04 -17.13 7.29
CA ASN A 176 -9.83 -16.74 5.90
C ASN A 176 -8.92 -15.50 5.76
N LYS A 177 -7.87 -15.39 6.57
CA LYS A 177 -6.87 -14.32 6.51
C LYS A 177 -5.57 -14.89 5.99
N ILE A 178 -4.82 -14.10 5.24
CA ILE A 178 -3.44 -14.46 4.91
C ILE A 178 -2.64 -14.42 6.22
N GLU A 179 -1.83 -15.44 6.47
CA GLU A 179 -1.01 -15.52 7.69
C GLU A 179 0.43 -15.97 7.49
N ASP A 180 0.82 -16.28 6.25
CA ASP A 180 2.20 -16.65 5.94
C ASP A 180 2.65 -16.05 4.61
N TRP A 181 3.92 -15.67 4.56
CA TRP A 181 4.51 -14.84 3.52
C TRP A 181 5.89 -15.40 3.16
N LYS A 182 6.12 -15.71 1.87
CA LYS A 182 7.41 -16.22 1.41
C LYS A 182 8.51 -15.16 1.54
N LYS A 183 8.15 -13.93 1.20
CA LYS A 183 9.03 -12.76 1.19
C LYS A 183 8.23 -11.54 1.64
N ARG A 184 8.87 -10.68 2.42
CA ARG A 184 8.32 -9.43 2.94
C ARG A 184 9.34 -8.32 2.70
N ILE A 185 8.99 -7.34 1.88
CA ILE A 185 9.77 -6.12 1.69
C ILE A 185 9.13 -5.09 2.61
N ILE A 186 9.71 -4.93 3.81
CA ILE A 186 9.20 -4.02 4.84
C ILE A 186 9.69 -2.61 4.52
N LEU A 187 8.78 -1.65 4.54
CA LEU A 187 9.05 -0.27 4.18
C LEU A 187 9.22 0.57 5.45
N PRO A 188 9.96 1.70 5.37
CA PRO A 188 10.08 2.63 6.49
C PRO A 188 8.71 3.06 7.02
N MET A 189 8.62 3.15 8.33
CA MET A 189 7.44 3.67 9.00
C MET A 189 7.27 5.17 8.70
N ILE A 190 6.03 5.61 8.50
CA ILE A 190 5.68 6.98 8.17
C ILE A 190 4.89 7.58 9.32
N ASP A 191 5.48 8.56 10.01
CA ASP A 191 4.75 9.42 10.94
C ASP A 191 3.94 10.45 10.15
N PHE A 192 2.63 10.55 10.43
CA PHE A 192 1.74 11.54 9.82
C PHE A 192 1.12 12.48 10.83
N ASN A 193 1.83 12.70 11.93
CA ASN A 193 1.55 13.78 12.86
C ASN A 193 2.11 15.09 12.27
N PRO A 194 1.28 16.11 12.00
CA PRO A 194 1.81 17.42 11.69
C PRO A 194 2.40 17.97 12.99
N SER A 195 3.73 17.99 13.13
CA SER A 195 4.27 19.15 13.84
C SER A 195 3.77 20.37 13.08
N PRO A 196 3.19 21.40 13.74
CA PRO A 196 3.03 22.66 13.08
C PRO A 196 4.44 23.08 12.66
N VAL A 197 4.73 22.96 11.37
CA VAL A 197 5.80 23.75 10.78
C VAL A 197 5.30 25.16 10.99
N VAL A 198 5.83 25.84 12.00
CA VAL A 198 5.81 27.30 12.05
C VAL A 198 6.70 27.71 10.89
N SER A 199 6.19 27.60 9.67
CA SER A 199 6.62 28.50 8.62
C SER A 199 6.09 29.83 9.11
N ASP A 200 7.00 30.68 9.59
CA ASP A 200 6.70 32.10 9.59
C ASP A 200 6.14 32.37 8.20
N PRO A 201 4.88 32.84 8.08
CA PRO A 201 4.41 33.27 6.78
C PRO A 201 5.39 34.38 6.37
N GLU A 202 6.26 34.08 5.40
CA GLU A 202 6.81 35.14 4.55
C GLU A 202 5.57 35.76 3.94
N PHE A 203 5.09 36.83 4.57
CA PHE A 203 4.10 37.70 4.01
C PHE A 203 4.66 38.08 2.65
N ALA A 204 4.03 37.58 1.59
CA ALA A 204 4.28 38.08 0.26
C ALA A 204 4.11 39.60 0.31
N GLU A 205 5.04 40.33 -0.32
CA GLU A 205 5.00 41.78 -0.38
C GLU A 205 3.57 42.26 -0.72
N GLU A 206 3.07 43.23 0.05
CA GLU A 206 1.78 43.86 -0.21
C GLU A 206 1.81 44.47 -1.61
N PHE A 207 1.18 43.81 -2.58
CA PHE A 207 0.97 44.40 -3.90
C PHE A 207 -0.17 45.41 -3.80
N GLU A 208 0.17 46.70 -3.90
CA GLU A 208 -0.80 47.76 -4.16
C GLU A 208 -1.38 47.59 -5.57
N PHE A 209 -2.65 47.20 -5.65
CA PHE A 209 -3.40 47.24 -6.91
C PHE A 209 -4.03 48.62 -7.09
N GLU A 210 -3.61 49.35 -8.12
CA GLU A 210 -4.24 50.59 -8.52
C GLU A 210 -5.59 50.30 -9.21
N ILE A 211 -6.70 50.43 -8.49
CA ILE A 211 -8.06 50.23 -9.03
C ILE A 211 -8.45 51.44 -9.87
N LYS A 212 -8.29 51.35 -11.20
CA LYS A 212 -8.88 52.33 -12.13
C LYS A 212 -10.36 52.03 -12.33
N ARG A 213 -11.22 52.88 -11.79
CA ARG A 213 -12.65 52.87 -12.10
C ARG A 213 -12.84 53.26 -13.56
N LYS A 214 -13.60 52.44 -14.30
CA LYS A 214 -14.05 52.75 -15.66
C LYS A 214 -14.94 53.99 -15.59
N ALA A 215 -14.60 55.04 -16.34
CA ALA A 215 -15.49 56.19 -16.51
C ALA A 215 -16.73 55.75 -17.29
N ASP A 216 -17.92 56.14 -16.80
CA ASP A 216 -19.17 56.02 -17.54
C ASP A 216 -19.11 57.01 -18.72
N ASP A 217 -19.06 56.48 -19.95
CA ASP A 217 -19.38 57.26 -21.15
C ASP A 217 -20.88 57.58 -21.11
N ARG A 218 -21.21 58.86 -20.93
CA ARG A 218 -22.53 59.44 -21.21
C ARG A 218 -22.41 60.52 -22.27
#